data_AF-A0A418WIC4-F1
#
_entry.id   AF-A0A418WIC4-F1
#
_cell.length_a   1.000
_cell.length_b   1.000
_cell.length_c   1.000
_cell.angle_alpha   90.00
_cell.angle_beta   90.00
_cell.angle_gamma   90.00
#
_symmetry.space_group_name_H-M   'P 1'
#
loop_
_entity.id
_entity.type
_entity.pdbx_description
1 polymer ?
#
loop_
_entity_poly.entity_id
_entity_poly.type
_entity_poly.pdbx_seq_one_letter_code
_entity_poly.pdbx_strand_id
1 'polypeptide(L)'
;MSTISIVIIALGSAATLLFVLGYIRGTRNALNSFRQPEGKELEVPQYGHWGAMAFATIASAVVIAAVGLTPLFIYAGPILVILSAAGTGYAFFLEEKISATAPTA
;
A
#
# COMPACT_ATOMS: atom_id res chain seq x y z
N MET A 1 8.07 -25.39 -14.40
CA MET A 1 7.37 -24.13 -14.04
C MET A 1 7.45 -23.19 -15.22
N SER A 2 6.37 -22.47 -15.55
CA SER A 2 6.41 -21.45 -16.61
C SER A 2 7.24 -20.25 -16.17
N THR A 3 7.98 -19.62 -17.09
CA THR A 3 8.76 -18.39 -16.85
C THR A 3 7.89 -17.30 -16.21
N ILE A 4 6.62 -17.21 -16.61
CA ILE A 4 5.65 -16.24 -16.06
C ILE A 4 5.42 -16.49 -14.56
N SER A 5 5.27 -17.75 -14.15
CA SER A 5 5.07 -18.11 -12.74
C SER A 5 6.30 -17.77 -11.90
N ILE A 6 7.51 -17.99 -12.43
CA ILE A 6 8.77 -17.65 -11.74
C ILE A 6 8.85 -16.15 -11.51
N VAL A 7 8.54 -15.34 -12.53
CA VAL A 7 8.54 -13.88 -12.43
C VAL A 7 7.54 -13.38 -11.40
N ILE A 8 6.30 -13.91 -11.40
CA ILE A 8 5.27 -13.55 -10.43
C ILE A 8 5.72 -13.88 -9.00
N ILE A 9 6.29 -15.07 -8.78
CA ILE A 9 6.77 -15.49 -7.46
C ILE A 9 7.93 -14.61 -6.99
N ALA A 10 8.90 -14.32 -7.87
CA ALA A 10 10.04 -13.47 -7.53
C ALA A 10 9.60 -12.03 -7.17
N LEU A 11 8.75 -11.43 -7.99
CA LEU A 11 8.21 -10.09 -7.74
C LEU A 11 7.31 -10.06 -6.50
N GLY A 12 6.48 -11.08 -6.30
CA GLY A 12 5.65 -11.23 -5.11
C GLY A 12 6.48 -11.31 -3.84
N SER A 13 7.53 -12.13 -3.85
CA SER A 13 8.46 -12.24 -2.71
C SER A 13 9.13 -10.90 -2.40
N ALA A 14 9.59 -10.18 -3.43
CA ALA A 14 10.19 -8.85 -3.25
C ALA A 14 9.19 -7.82 -2.69
N ALA A 15 7.96 -7.80 -3.21
CA ALA A 15 6.90 -6.90 -2.72
C ALA A 15 6.50 -7.24 -1.27
N THR A 16 6.42 -8.52 -0.92
CA THR A 16 6.16 -8.95 0.46
C THR A 16 7.27 -8.48 1.41
N LEU A 17 8.54 -8.62 1.02
CA LEU A 17 9.66 -8.12 1.82
C LEU A 17 9.58 -6.61 2.00
N LEU A 18 9.29 -5.86 0.94
CA LEU A 18 9.12 -4.42 1.00
C LEU A 18 7.98 -4.03 1.95
N PHE A 19 6.83 -4.71 1.85
CA PHE A 19 5.70 -4.53 2.75
C PHE A 19 6.06 -4.80 4.21
N VAL A 20 6.70 -5.94 4.51
CA VAL A 20 7.10 -6.30 5.88
C VAL A 20 8.07 -5.29 6.47
N LEU A 21 9.08 -4.86 5.70
CA LEU A 21 10.05 -3.86 6.16
C LEU A 21 9.39 -2.50 6.40
N GLY A 22 8.50 -2.07 5.50
CA GLY A 22 7.70 -0.86 5.65
C GLY A 22 6.84 -0.93 6.91
N TYR A 23 6.10 -2.03 7.10
CA TYR A 23 5.24 -2.24 8.25
C TYR A 23 6.00 -2.22 9.58
N ILE A 24 7.17 -2.88 9.65
CA ILE A 24 8.02 -2.85 10.86
C ILE A 24 8.48 -1.42 11.16
N ARG A 25 8.91 -0.68 10.13
CA ARG A 25 9.33 0.73 10.28
C ARG A 25 8.17 1.62 10.74
N GLY A 26 7.02 1.54 10.07
CA GLY A 26 5.81 2.30 10.40
C GLY A 26 5.35 2.03 11.83
N THR A 27 5.29 0.76 12.23
CA THR A 27 4.90 0.36 13.59
C THR A 27 5.88 0.88 14.64
N ARG A 28 7.20 0.82 14.38
CA ARG A 28 8.22 1.40 15.27
C ARG A 28 8.08 2.91 15.38
N ASN A 29 7.81 3.60 14.28
CA ASN A 29 7.59 5.05 14.28
C ASN A 29 6.34 5.42 15.09
N ALA A 30 5.22 4.73 14.87
CA ALA A 30 3.99 4.94 15.64
C ALA A 30 4.21 4.72 17.15
N LEU A 31 4.90 3.62 17.52
CA LEU A 31 5.19 3.33 18.92
C LEU A 31 6.10 4.39 19.58
N ASN A 32 7.06 4.93 18.83
CA ASN A 32 7.91 6.01 19.30
C ASN A 32 7.15 7.34 19.45
N SER A 33 6.15 7.60 18.59
CA SER A 33 5.26 8.76 18.73
C SER A 33 4.40 8.67 20.00
N PHE A 34 3.88 7.48 20.35
CA PHE A 34 3.11 7.28 21.59
C PHE A 34 3.93 7.48 22.87
N ARG A 35 5.26 7.30 22.80
CA ARG A 35 6.17 7.47 23.95
C ARG A 35 6.61 8.92 24.17
N GLN A 36 6.26 9.85 23.28
CA GLN A 36 6.54 11.27 23.46
C GLN A 36 5.36 11.92 24.21
N PRO A 37 5.58 12.44 25.43
CA PRO A 37 4.56 13.16 26.16
C PRO A 37 4.57 14.60 25.67
N GLU A 38 3.82 14.93 24.61
CA GLU A 38 3.28 16.28 24.43
C GLU A 38 2.26 16.31 23.30
N GLY A 39 1.10 16.88 23.62
CA GLY A 39 -0.12 16.76 22.87
C GLY A 39 -0.08 17.54 21.56
N LYS A 40 -0.50 16.84 20.50
CA LYS A 40 -1.38 17.39 19.48
C LYS A 40 -2.05 16.19 18.83
N GLU A 41 -3.35 16.09 19.02
CA GLU A 41 -4.20 15.20 18.24
C GLU A 41 -4.06 15.65 16.79
N LEU A 42 -3.33 14.86 16.01
CA LEU A 42 -3.11 15.15 14.60
C LEU A 42 -4.42 14.82 13.88
N GLU A 43 -5.03 15.82 13.26
CA GLU A 43 -6.25 15.66 12.48
C GLU A 43 -5.95 14.70 11.32
N VAL A 44 -6.42 13.45 11.44
CA VAL A 44 -6.25 12.44 10.39
C VAL A 44 -7.19 12.83 9.25
N PRO A 45 -6.68 13.11 8.03
CA PRO A 45 -7.53 13.52 6.92
C PRO A 45 -8.47 12.36 6.54
N GLN A 46 -9.73 12.45 6.97
CA GLN A 46 -10.73 11.38 6.86
C GLN A 46 -11.14 11.08 5.40
N TYR A 47 -10.87 12.02 4.48
CA TYR A 47 -11.30 11.96 3.09
C TYR A 47 -10.19 11.85 2.04
N GLY A 48 -8.91 11.88 2.43
CA GLY A 48 -7.79 11.96 1.48
C GLY A 48 -7.64 10.74 0.56
N HIS A 49 -8.21 9.59 0.91
CA HIS A 49 -7.96 8.32 0.23
C HIS A 49 -9.15 7.76 -0.57
N TRP A 50 -10.32 8.40 -0.54
CA TRP A 50 -11.53 7.86 -1.16
C TRP A 50 -11.42 7.69 -2.67
N GLY A 51 -10.79 8.65 -3.36
CA GLY A 51 -10.57 8.58 -4.80
C GLY A 51 -9.69 7.39 -5.19
N ALA A 52 -8.62 7.13 -4.43
CA ALA A 52 -7.75 5.99 -4.65
C ALA A 52 -8.46 4.66 -4.37
N MET A 53 -9.30 4.59 -3.32
CA MET A 53 -10.10 3.40 -3.01
C MET A 53 -11.12 3.11 -4.10
N ALA A 54 -11.85 4.12 -4.58
CA ALA A 54 -12.81 3.97 -5.66
C ALA A 54 -12.13 3.48 -6.95
N PHE A 55 -11.00 4.08 -7.32
CA PHE A 55 -10.21 3.67 -8.48
C PHE A 55 -9.73 2.22 -8.36
N ALA A 56 -9.14 1.84 -7.22
CA ALA A 56 -8.65 0.48 -6.99
C ALA A 56 -9.78 -0.56 -7.06
N THR A 57 -10.96 -0.23 -6.53
CA THR A 57 -12.14 -1.09 -6.56
C THR A 57 -12.63 -1.30 -7.99
N ILE A 58 -12.78 -0.22 -8.76
CA ILE A 58 -13.21 -0.28 -10.16
C ILE A 58 -12.19 -1.06 -11.00
N ALA A 59 -10.89 -0.76 -10.85
CA ALA A 59 -9.83 -1.46 -11.57
C ALA A 59 -9.85 -2.98 -11.28
N SER A 60 -10.04 -3.37 -10.03
CA SER A 60 -10.17 -4.77 -9.64
C SER A 60 -11.40 -5.45 -10.28
N ALA A 61 -12.56 -4.78 -10.24
CA ALA A 61 -13.78 -5.29 -10.85
C ALA A 61 -13.64 -5.49 -12.36
N VAL A 62 -12.99 -4.56 -13.07
CA VAL A 62 -12.71 -4.67 -14.52
C VAL A 62 -11.80 -5.86 -14.80
N VAL A 63 -10.74 -6.05 -14.03
CA VAL A 63 -9.82 -7.18 -14.22
C VAL A 63 -10.52 -8.51 -13.98
N ILE A 64 -11.37 -8.62 -12.96
CA ILE A 64 -12.15 -9.83 -12.69
C ILE A 64 -13.14 -10.12 -13.84
N ALA A 65 -13.87 -9.11 -14.30
CA ALA A 65 -14.81 -9.27 -15.41
C ALA A 65 -14.10 -9.70 -16.71
N ALA A 66 -12.89 -9.19 -16.95
CA ALA A 66 -12.10 -9.49 -18.13
C ALA A 66 -11.55 -10.94 -18.17
N VAL A 67 -11.51 -11.65 -17.04
CA VAL A 67 -11.14 -13.09 -16.98
C VAL A 67 -12.04 -13.93 -17.89
N GLY A 68 -13.32 -13.57 -18.03
CA GLY A 68 -14.26 -14.28 -18.93
C GLY A 68 -14.00 -14.05 -20.42
N LEU A 69 -13.24 -13.01 -20.79
CA LEU A 69 -12.94 -12.68 -22.19
C LEU A 69 -11.66 -13.36 -22.68
N THR A 70 -10.63 -13.43 -21.83
CA THR A 70 -9.36 -14.07 -22.18
C THR A 70 -8.64 -14.63 -20.94
N PRO A 71 -8.04 -15.83 -21.05
CA PRO A 71 -7.33 -16.47 -19.95
C PRO A 71 -6.06 -15.71 -19.51
N LEU A 72 -5.58 -14.74 -20.31
CA LEU A 72 -4.45 -13.90 -19.91
C LEU A 72 -4.76 -13.04 -18.67
N PHE A 73 -6.02 -12.67 -18.45
CA PHE A 73 -6.41 -11.86 -17.28
C PHE A 73 -6.28 -12.61 -15.94
N ILE A 74 -6.13 -13.93 -15.96
CA ILE A 74 -5.81 -14.71 -14.75
C ILE A 74 -4.49 -14.23 -14.13
N TYR A 75 -3.53 -13.77 -14.94
CA TYR A 75 -2.25 -13.25 -14.46
C TYR A 75 -2.32 -11.79 -13.97
N ALA A 76 -3.37 -11.04 -14.33
CA ALA A 76 -3.54 -9.67 -13.87
C ALA A 76 -3.85 -9.59 -12.37
N GLY A 77 -4.57 -10.58 -11.82
CA GLY A 77 -4.83 -10.67 -10.38
C GLY A 77 -3.56 -10.68 -9.52
N PRO A 78 -2.63 -11.63 -9.73
CA PRO A 78 -1.34 -11.65 -9.04
C PRO A 78 -0.56 -10.33 -9.20
N ILE A 79 -0.54 -9.73 -10.39
CA ILE A 79 0.14 -8.45 -10.62
C ILE A 79 -0.47 -7.33 -9.78
N LEU A 80 -1.81 -7.24 -9.73
CA LEU A 80 -2.51 -6.26 -8.88
C LEU A 80 -2.14 -6.42 -7.40
N VAL A 81 -2.13 -7.66 -6.89
CA VAL A 81 -1.75 -7.95 -5.50
C VAL A 81 -0.32 -7.49 -5.21
N ILE A 82 0.62 -7.77 -6.12
CA ILE A 82 2.02 -7.35 -5.99
C ILE A 82 2.13 -5.82 -5.94
N LEU A 83 1.45 -5.12 -6.85
CA LEU A 83 1.45 -3.66 -6.89
C LEU A 83 0.83 -3.04 -5.63
N SER A 84 -0.27 -3.61 -5.12
CA SER A 84 -0.89 -3.16 -3.87
C SER A 84 0.04 -3.37 -2.67
N ALA A 85 0.67 -4.53 -2.54
CA ALA A 85 1.62 -4.82 -1.47
C ALA A 85 2.85 -3.90 -1.53
N ALA A 86 3.41 -3.70 -2.74
CA ALA A 86 4.55 -2.81 -2.93
C ALA A 86 4.19 -1.34 -2.64
N GLY A 87 3.05 -0.85 -3.13
CA GLY A 87 2.60 0.52 -2.92
C GLY A 87 2.29 0.82 -1.46
N THR A 88 1.58 -0.07 -0.77
CA THR A 88 1.32 0.06 0.67
C THR A 88 2.59 -0.03 1.51
N GLY A 89 3.49 -0.96 1.18
CA GLY A 89 4.81 -1.06 1.81
C GLY A 89 5.62 0.22 1.64
N TYR A 90 5.64 0.77 0.43
CA TYR A 90 6.36 2.00 0.10
C TYR A 90 5.77 3.22 0.81
N ALA A 91 4.44 3.28 0.99
CA ALA A 91 3.78 4.35 1.73
C ALA A 91 4.31 4.47 3.17
N PHE A 92 4.56 3.36 3.86
CA PHE A 92 5.17 3.38 5.20
C PHE A 92 6.61 3.94 5.23
N PHE A 93 7.31 3.97 4.10
CA PHE A 93 8.63 4.62 4.00
C PHE A 93 8.53 6.11 3.74
N LEU A 94 7.51 6.52 2.98
CA LEU A 94 7.23 7.92 2.65
C LEU A 94 6.50 8.68 3.75
N GLU A 95 5.96 7.99 4.75
CA GLU A 95 5.33 8.61 5.90
C GLU A 95 6.34 9.56 6.59
N GLU A 96 6.22 10.85 6.30
CA GLU A 96 6.98 11.89 6.97
C GLU A 96 6.63 11.86 8.45
N LYS A 97 7.64 12.04 9.31
CA LYS A 97 7.38 12.35 10.72
C LYS A 97 6.45 13.54 10.73
N ILE A 98 5.25 13.35 11.26
CA ILE A 98 4.23 14.39 11.33
C ILE A 98 4.83 15.55 12.13
N SER A 99 5.35 16.54 11.41
CA SER A 99 5.97 17.72 12.01
C SER A 99 4.82 18.66 12.28
N ALA A 100 4.65 19.04 13.54
CA ALA A 100 3.65 19.99 13.96
C ALA A 100 3.90 21.33 13.26
N THR A 101 3.32 21.54 12.09
CA THR A 101 3.22 22.85 11.49
C THR A 101 2.38 23.70 12.44
N ALA A 102 3.02 24.72 13.00
CA ALA A 102 2.36 25.69 13.86
C ALA A 102 1.16 26.29 13.11
N PRO A 103 0.03 26.53 13.78
CA PRO A 103 -1.06 27.25 13.17
C PRO A 103 -0.53 28.62 12.72
N THR A 104 -0.62 28.90 11.42
CA THR A 104 -0.49 30.26 10.91
C THR A 104 -1.62 31.07 11.53
N ALA A 105 -1.23 32.09 12.30
CA ALA A 105 -2.09 33.03 13.00
C ALA A 105 -3.13 33.70 12.11
#